data_AF-A0A960GVE6-F1
#
_entry.id   AF-A0A960GVE6-F1
#
_cell.length_a   1.000
_cell.length_b   1.000
_cell.length_c   1.000
_cell.angle_alpha   90.00
_cell.angle_beta   90.00
_cell.angle_gamma   90.00
#
_symmetry.space_group_name_H-M   'P 1'
#
loop_
_entity.id
_entity.type
_entity.pdbx_description
1 polymer ?
#
loop_
_entity_poly.entity_id
_entity_poly.type
_entity_poly.pdbx_seq_one_letter_code
_entity_poly.pdbx_strand_id
1 'polypeptide(L)'
;MLLDGPADAAQIGQRVSEATGGAFTPPQEVIEMAIEVLAARGLVTVDGGIATLTELGTKILAWRGVTGQGAQAMMRAAGRFADVIKIRAGMHEAAGMARRIMWSGTDAQKAKLAEVRSNLATAIAEANKALHGVLAES
;
A
#
# COMPACT_ATOMS: atom_id res chain seq x y z
N MET A 1 5.67 8.91 11.04
CA MET A 1 5.83 7.52 10.61
C MET A 1 6.62 6.76 11.68
N LEU A 2 6.68 5.42 11.63
CA LEU A 2 7.51 4.64 12.55
C LEU A 2 9.02 4.80 12.29
N LEU A 3 9.39 5.22 11.08
CA LEU A 3 10.75 5.62 10.72
C LEU A 3 11.24 6.85 11.51
N ASP A 4 10.31 7.67 12.02
CA ASP A 4 10.62 8.86 12.82
C ASP A 4 10.68 8.55 14.33
N GLY A 5 10.54 7.28 14.71
CA GLY A 5 10.52 6.80 16.09
C GLY A 5 9.19 6.18 16.51
N PRO A 6 9.11 5.63 17.73
CA PRO A 6 7.93 4.98 18.27
C PRO A 6 6.67 5.85 18.19
N ALA A 7 5.53 5.22 17.95
CA ALA A 7 4.25 5.92 17.84
C ALA A 7 3.04 5.00 18.05
N ASP A 8 1.97 5.56 18.61
CA ASP A 8 0.65 4.94 18.56
C ASP A 8 -0.05 5.16 17.19
N ALA A 9 -1.21 4.54 16.99
CA ALA A 9 -1.95 4.63 15.73
C ALA A 9 -2.37 6.07 15.37
N ALA A 10 -2.79 6.87 16.35
CA ALA A 10 -3.21 8.25 16.14
C ALA A 10 -2.03 9.13 15.70
N GLN A 11 -0.89 8.98 16.38
CA GLN A 11 0.36 9.66 16.05
C GLN A 11 0.89 9.25 14.67
N ILE A 12 0.78 7.97 14.29
CA ILE A 12 1.14 7.53 12.94
C ILE A 12 0.24 8.22 11.90
N GLY A 13 -1.07 8.24 12.13
CA GLY A 13 -2.03 8.91 11.25
C GLY A 13 -1.74 10.39 11.07
N GLN A 14 -1.47 11.09 12.18
CA GLN A 14 -1.07 12.50 12.15
C GLN A 14 0.22 12.71 11.34
N ARG A 15 1.28 11.97 11.67
CA ARG A 15 2.57 12.10 10.96
C ARG A 15 2.45 11.79 9.46
N VAL A 16 1.57 10.86 9.07
CA VAL A 16 1.30 10.53 7.66
C VAL A 16 0.54 11.67 6.96
N SER A 17 -0.50 12.21 7.60
CA SER A 17 -1.25 13.36 7.08
C SER A 17 -0.32 14.56 6.89
N GLU A 18 0.48 14.90 7.91
CA GLU A 18 1.47 15.98 7.84
C GLU A 18 2.50 15.75 6.74
N ALA A 19 3.06 14.54 6.63
CA ALA A 19 4.06 14.22 5.62
C ALA A 19 3.51 14.28 4.19
N THR A 20 2.20 14.08 4.01
CA THR A 20 1.53 14.18 2.69
C THR A 20 0.85 15.53 2.44
N GLY A 21 0.94 16.48 3.36
CA GLY A 21 0.19 17.75 3.27
C GLY A 21 -1.33 17.56 3.25
N GLY A 22 -1.83 16.50 3.90
CA GLY A 22 -3.26 16.14 3.96
C GLY A 22 -3.77 15.36 2.75
N ALA A 23 -2.92 15.03 1.76
CA ALA A 23 -3.33 14.25 0.59
C ALA A 23 -3.69 12.79 0.93
N PHE A 24 -3.20 12.28 2.06
CA PHE A 24 -3.50 10.94 2.53
C PHE A 24 -3.69 10.92 4.04
N THR A 25 -4.91 10.58 4.48
CA THR A 25 -5.30 10.53 5.88
C THR A 25 -5.99 9.19 6.16
N PRO A 26 -5.21 8.13 6.43
CA PRO A 26 -5.78 6.81 6.65
C PRO A 26 -6.64 6.77 7.93
N PRO A 27 -7.80 6.09 7.92
CA PRO A 27 -8.60 5.88 9.12
C PRO A 27 -7.82 5.13 10.21
N GLN A 28 -8.07 5.45 11.47
CA GLN A 28 -7.33 4.87 12.61
C GLN A 28 -7.39 3.33 12.63
N GLU A 29 -8.57 2.74 12.39
CA GLU A 29 -8.76 1.28 12.34
C GLU A 29 -7.85 0.59 11.31
N VAL A 30 -7.60 1.25 10.17
CA VAL A 30 -6.71 0.74 9.13
C VAL A 30 -5.25 0.79 9.59
N ILE A 31 -4.88 1.82 10.34
CA ILE A 31 -3.53 1.97 10.90
C ILE A 31 -3.30 0.89 11.97
N GLU A 32 -4.26 0.68 12.87
CA GLU A 32 -4.20 -0.34 13.91
C GLU A 32 -4.06 -1.74 13.30
N MET A 33 -4.90 -2.08 12.32
CA MET A 33 -4.78 -3.34 11.58
C MET A 33 -3.42 -3.47 10.89
N ALA A 34 -2.88 -2.40 10.30
CA ALA A 34 -1.56 -2.44 9.68
C ALA A 34 -0.44 -2.69 10.72
N ILE A 35 -0.53 -2.09 11.90
CA ILE A 35 0.41 -2.32 13.01
C ILE A 35 0.37 -3.80 13.42
N GLU A 36 -0.81 -4.39 13.61
CA GLU A 36 -0.95 -5.80 13.97
C GLU A 36 -0.35 -6.74 12.91
N VAL A 37 -0.63 -6.46 11.64
CA VAL A 37 -0.10 -7.21 10.49
C VAL A 37 1.43 -7.14 10.40
N LEU A 38 2.02 -6.01 10.78
CA LEU A 38 3.47 -5.81 10.85
C LEU A 38 4.07 -6.49 12.08
N ALA A 39 3.38 -6.45 13.21
CA ALA A 39 3.78 -7.11 14.45
C ALA A 39 3.78 -8.64 14.30
N ALA A 40 2.75 -9.20 13.67
CA ALA A 40 2.67 -10.63 13.34
C ALA A 40 3.83 -11.10 12.42
N ARG A 41 4.43 -10.18 11.65
CA ARG A 41 5.60 -10.44 10.80
C ARG A 41 6.93 -10.16 11.50
N GLY A 42 6.93 -9.77 12.78
CA GLY A 42 8.13 -9.43 13.54
C GLY A 42 8.81 -8.13 13.08
N LEU A 43 8.12 -7.27 12.32
CA LEU A 43 8.67 -6.02 11.80
C LEU A 43 8.51 -4.86 12.78
N VAL A 44 7.54 -4.99 13.68
CA VAL A 44 7.19 -4.01 14.71
C VAL A 44 6.93 -4.75 16.01
N THR A 45 7.32 -4.16 17.14
CA THR A 45 6.87 -4.57 18.47
C THR A 45 5.87 -3.54 18.99
N VAL A 46 4.82 -4.00 19.65
CA VAL A 46 3.82 -3.14 20.28
C VAL A 46 3.90 -3.33 21.79
N ASP A 47 4.14 -2.24 22.52
CA ASP A 47 4.11 -2.21 23.98
C ASP A 47 3.23 -1.05 24.44
N GLY A 48 2.24 -1.31 25.29
CA GLY A 48 1.28 -0.30 25.75
C GLY A 48 0.55 0.46 24.63
N GLY A 49 0.37 -0.15 23.45
CA GLY A 49 -0.21 0.49 22.26
C GLY A 49 0.77 1.33 21.43
N ILE A 50 2.04 1.42 21.84
CA ILE A 50 3.10 2.11 21.12
C ILE A 50 3.82 1.11 20.22
N ALA A 51 3.73 1.33 18.91
CA ALA A 51 4.44 0.57 17.91
C ALA A 51 5.88 1.09 17.75
N THR A 52 6.85 0.17 17.73
CA THR A 52 8.28 0.45 17.52
C THR A 52 8.85 -0.49 16.47
N LEU A 53 9.64 0.03 15.51
CA LEU A 53 10.31 -0.81 14.52
C LEU A 53 11.31 -1.76 15.20
N THR A 54 11.29 -3.02 14.80
CA THR A 54 12.32 -3.98 15.21
C THR A 54 13.59 -3.78 14.39
N GLU A 55 14.67 -4.43 14.80
CA GLU A 55 15.90 -4.50 14.01
C GLU A 55 15.64 -5.12 12.62
N LEU A 56 14.81 -6.16 12.54
CA LEU A 56 14.37 -6.77 11.28
C LEU A 56 13.59 -5.77 10.41
N GLY A 57 12.61 -5.07 11.00
CA GLY A 57 11.84 -4.05 10.30
C GLY A 57 12.74 -2.95 9.73
N THR A 58 13.71 -2.50 10.51
CA THR A 58 14.68 -1.47 10.12
C THR A 58 15.57 -1.94 8.98
N LYS A 59 16.11 -3.17 9.05
CA LYS A 59 16.93 -3.77 7.99
C LYS A 59 16.15 -3.96 6.69
N ILE A 60 14.89 -4.38 6.76
CA ILE A 60 14.03 -4.54 5.56
C ILE A 60 13.74 -3.19 4.90
N LEU A 61 13.50 -2.14 5.68
CA LEU A 61 13.29 -0.79 5.15
C LEU A 61 14.57 -0.28 4.48
N ALA A 62 15.73 -0.46 5.12
CA ALA A 62 17.03 -0.14 4.54
C ALA A 62 17.32 -0.92 3.25
N TRP A 63 17.04 -2.23 3.21
CA TRP A 63 17.18 -3.07 2.01
C TRP A 63 16.30 -2.59 0.85
N ARG A 64 15.12 -2.03 1.16
CA ARG A 64 14.23 -1.39 0.18
C ARG A 64 14.62 0.05 -0.19
N GLY A 65 15.76 0.55 0.28
CA GLY A 65 16.21 1.92 0.05
C GLY A 65 15.37 2.98 0.76
N VAL A 66 14.52 2.57 1.71
CA VAL A 66 13.65 3.47 2.48
C VAL A 66 14.43 3.97 3.71
N THR A 67 15.08 5.12 3.56
CA THR A 67 15.70 5.87 4.67
C THR A 67 14.73 6.93 5.21
N GLY A 68 14.94 7.47 6.42
CA GLY A 68 14.07 8.52 6.98
C GLY A 68 13.92 9.74 6.06
N GLN A 69 15.02 10.19 5.44
CA GLN A 69 15.01 11.28 4.46
C GLN A 69 14.33 10.88 3.14
N GLY A 70 14.57 9.66 2.63
CA GLY A 70 13.95 9.16 1.39
C GLY A 70 12.44 8.93 1.54
N ALA A 71 12.00 8.45 2.71
CA ALA A 71 10.61 8.29 3.06
C ALA A 71 9.89 9.63 3.16
N GLN A 72 10.48 10.64 3.83
CA GLN A 72 9.90 11.98 3.85
C GLN A 72 9.83 12.61 2.46
N ALA A 73 10.86 12.45 1.62
CA ALA A 73 10.82 12.94 0.24
C ALA A 73 9.74 12.26 -0.61
N MET A 74 9.58 10.94 -0.47
CA MET A 74 8.50 10.18 -1.10
C MET A 74 7.12 10.63 -0.60
N MET A 75 6.97 10.90 0.70
CA MET A 75 5.71 11.37 1.28
C MET A 75 5.37 12.81 0.92
N ARG A 76 6.36 13.71 0.82
CA ARG A 76 6.14 15.06 0.26
C ARG A 76 5.78 15.00 -1.22
N ALA A 77 6.28 13.97 -1.92
CA ALA A 77 5.84 13.61 -3.25
C ALA A 77 4.54 12.76 -3.25
N ALA A 78 3.87 12.55 -2.11
CA ALA A 78 2.68 11.69 -2.04
C ALA A 78 1.55 12.21 -2.92
N GLY A 79 1.43 13.51 -3.19
CA GLY A 79 0.50 14.00 -4.22
C GLY A 79 0.78 13.43 -5.62
N ARG A 80 2.06 13.21 -5.96
CA ARG A 80 2.50 12.55 -7.20
C ARG A 80 2.38 11.02 -7.15
N PHE A 81 2.46 10.43 -5.96
CA PHE A 81 2.29 8.98 -5.75
C PHE A 81 0.85 8.55 -5.41
N ALA A 82 -0.05 9.49 -5.12
CA ALA A 82 -1.41 9.20 -4.70
C ALA A 82 -2.14 8.39 -5.76
N ASP A 83 -1.95 8.73 -7.03
CA ASP A 83 -2.56 8.00 -8.14
C ASP A 83 -1.94 6.60 -8.31
N VAL A 84 -0.65 6.42 -8.04
CA VAL A 84 -0.01 5.08 -8.00
C VAL A 84 -0.56 4.24 -6.85
N ILE A 85 -0.76 4.84 -5.67
CA ILE A 85 -1.38 4.19 -4.51
C ILE A 85 -2.82 3.78 -4.81
N LYS A 86 -3.61 4.66 -5.46
CA LYS A 86 -4.97 4.35 -5.91
C LYS A 86 -5.00 3.19 -6.90
N ILE A 87 -4.09 3.17 -7.88
CA ILE A 87 -3.97 2.05 -8.84
C ILE A 87 -3.71 0.74 -8.09
N ARG A 88 -2.76 0.74 -7.16
CA ARG A 88 -2.42 -0.45 -6.38
C ARG A 88 -3.59 -0.93 -5.50
N ALA A 89 -4.26 -0.01 -4.82
CA ALA A 89 -5.42 -0.33 -3.98
C ALA A 89 -6.57 -0.91 -4.82
N GLY A 90 -6.90 -0.27 -5.94
CA GLY A 90 -7.94 -0.75 -6.86
C GLY A 90 -7.62 -2.14 -7.44
N MET A 91 -6.36 -2.39 -7.82
CA MET A 91 -5.94 -3.73 -8.26
C MET A 91 -6.05 -4.78 -7.15
N HIS A 92 -5.72 -4.42 -5.90
CA HIS A 92 -5.85 -5.33 -4.78
C HIS A 92 -7.32 -5.68 -4.50
N GLU A 93 -8.20 -4.69 -4.51
CA GLU A 93 -9.64 -4.88 -4.30
C GLU A 93 -10.24 -5.74 -5.42
N ALA A 94 -9.92 -5.43 -6.68
CA ALA A 94 -10.34 -6.22 -7.84
C ALA A 94 -9.87 -7.69 -7.73
N ALA A 95 -8.62 -7.92 -7.35
CA ALA A 95 -8.09 -9.27 -7.14
C ALA A 95 -8.79 -9.99 -5.97
N GLY A 96 -9.12 -9.27 -4.89
CA GLY A 96 -9.87 -9.80 -3.75
C GLY A 96 -11.28 -10.24 -4.12
N MET A 97 -11.99 -9.42 -4.91
CA MET A 97 -13.31 -9.75 -5.44
C MET A 97 -13.25 -10.92 -6.42
N ALA A 98 -12.29 -10.92 -7.34
CA ALA A 98 -12.08 -12.00 -8.30
C ALA A 98 -11.85 -13.34 -7.58
N ARG A 99 -11.03 -13.34 -6.54
CA ARG A 99 -10.80 -14.54 -5.70
C ARG A 99 -12.08 -15.01 -5.04
N ARG A 100 -12.85 -14.11 -4.42
CA ARG A 100 -14.14 -14.47 -3.79
C ARG A 100 -15.11 -15.07 -4.80
N ILE A 101 -15.31 -14.42 -5.95
CA ILE A 101 -16.22 -14.90 -7.01
C ILE A 101 -15.76 -16.26 -7.59
N MET A 102 -14.45 -16.45 -7.77
CA MET A 102 -13.91 -17.73 -8.27
C MET A 102 -14.30 -18.90 -7.37
N TRP A 103 -14.19 -18.73 -6.05
CA TRP A 103 -14.42 -19.80 -5.08
C TRP A 103 -15.89 -19.97 -4.67
N SER A 104 -16.61 -18.87 -4.45
CA SER A 104 -17.95 -18.90 -3.85
C SER A 104 -19.03 -18.19 -4.69
N GLY A 105 -18.70 -17.77 -5.92
CA GLY A 105 -19.65 -17.10 -6.80
C GLY A 105 -20.60 -18.05 -7.52
N THR A 106 -21.77 -17.52 -7.90
CA THR A 106 -22.73 -18.21 -8.78
C THR A 106 -22.19 -18.34 -10.20
N ASP A 107 -22.79 -19.20 -11.03
CA ASP A 107 -22.35 -19.39 -12.42
C ASP A 107 -22.42 -18.10 -13.25
N ALA A 108 -23.46 -17.28 -13.03
CA ALA A 108 -23.57 -15.96 -13.64
C ALA A 108 -22.45 -15.00 -13.20
N GLN A 109 -22.08 -15.02 -11.92
CA GLN A 109 -20.96 -14.21 -11.41
C GLN A 109 -19.62 -14.67 -11.97
N LYS A 110 -19.41 -15.98 -12.13
CA LYS A 110 -18.19 -16.55 -12.73
C LYS A 110 -18.07 -16.23 -14.22
N ALA A 111 -19.18 -16.29 -14.96
CA ALA A 111 -19.21 -15.84 -16.36
C ALA A 111 -18.84 -14.35 -16.47
N LYS A 112 -19.41 -13.49 -15.62
CA LYS A 112 -19.05 -12.06 -15.61
C LYS A 112 -17.60 -11.82 -15.18
N LEU A 113 -17.09 -12.62 -14.23
CA LEU A 113 -15.68 -12.55 -13.82
C LEU A 113 -14.72 -12.85 -14.98
N ALA A 114 -15.04 -13.81 -15.84
CA ALA A 114 -14.20 -14.14 -17.00
C ALA A 114 -14.06 -12.97 -17.98
N GLU A 115 -15.17 -12.27 -18.25
CA GLU A 115 -15.20 -11.05 -19.06
C GLU A 115 -14.35 -9.93 -18.41
N VAL A 116 -14.60 -9.63 -17.13
CA VAL A 116 -13.87 -8.58 -16.39
C VAL A 116 -12.36 -8.88 -16.33
N ARG A 117 -11.97 -10.13 -16.13
CA ARG A 117 -10.57 -10.56 -16.12
C ARG A 117 -9.89 -10.31 -17.47
N SER A 118 -10.58 -10.60 -18.58
CA SER A 118 -10.05 -10.35 -19.92
C SER A 118 -9.80 -8.85 -20.15
N ASN A 119 -10.79 -8.02 -19.82
CA ASN A 119 -10.70 -6.58 -19.99
C ASN A 119 -9.57 -5.97 -19.14
N LEU A 120 -9.46 -6.40 -17.88
CA LEU A 120 -8.41 -5.93 -16.98
C LEU A 120 -7.01 -6.35 -17.46
N ALA A 121 -6.86 -7.58 -17.97
CA ALA A 121 -5.59 -8.04 -18.52
C ALA A 121 -5.15 -7.20 -19.73
N THR A 122 -6.07 -6.89 -20.64
CA THR A 122 -5.80 -6.01 -21.79
C THR A 122 -5.38 -4.62 -21.33
N ALA A 123 -6.15 -4.01 -20.42
CA ALA A 123 -5.85 -2.67 -19.91
C ALA A 123 -4.47 -2.59 -19.22
N ILE A 124 -4.11 -3.61 -18.43
CA ILE A 124 -2.80 -3.69 -17.78
C ILE A 124 -1.68 -3.84 -18.83
N ALA A 125 -1.89 -4.67 -19.85
CA ALA A 125 -0.89 -4.86 -20.90
C ALA A 125 -0.63 -3.56 -21.69
N GLU A 126 -1.69 -2.83 -22.04
CA GLU A 126 -1.59 -1.53 -22.70
C GLU A 126 -0.89 -0.49 -21.82
N ALA A 127 -1.27 -0.41 -20.54
CA ALA A 127 -0.63 0.49 -19.58
C ALA A 127 0.87 0.17 -19.42
N ASN A 128 1.24 -1.11 -19.30
CA ASN A 128 2.64 -1.53 -19.21
C ASN A 128 3.41 -1.16 -20.48
N LYS A 129 2.83 -1.35 -21.66
CA LYS A 129 3.46 -0.96 -22.94
C LYS A 129 3.72 0.55 -22.98
N ALA A 130 2.75 1.37 -22.56
CA ALA A 130 2.91 2.82 -22.51
C ALA A 130 4.00 3.24 -21.52
N LEU A 131 4.00 2.67 -20.31
CA LEU A 131 5.03 2.94 -19.29
C LEU A 131 6.44 2.51 -19.75
N HIS A 132 6.56 1.36 -20.41
CA HIS A 132 7.83 0.94 -21.02
C HIS A 132 8.30 1.92 -22.10
N GLY A 133 7.38 2.47 -22.90
CA GLY A 133 7.70 3.53 -23.86
C GLY A 133 8.29 4.76 -23.18
N VAL A 134 7.64 5.27 -22.13
CA VAL A 134 8.12 6.42 -21.35
C VAL A 134 9.50 6.16 -20.73
N LEU A 135 9.72 4.96 -20.17
CA LEU A 135 11.01 4.58 -19.59
C LEU A 135 12.12 4.41 -20.61
N ALA A 136 11.81 4.09 -21.87
CA ALA A 136 12.79 3.94 -22.94
C ALA A 136 13.22 5.29 -23.56
N GLU A 137 12.44 6.35 -23.36
CA GLU A 137 12.75 7.73 -23.78
C GLU A 137 13.63 8.50 -22.78
N SER A 138 13.93 7.90 -21.61
CA SER A 138 14.64 8.51 -20.48
C SER A 138 16.12 8.12 -20.41
#